data_AF-A0A947SR21-F1
#
_entry.id   AF-A0A947SR21-F1
#
_cell.length_a   1.000
_cell.length_b   1.000
_cell.length_c   1.000
_cell.angle_alpha   90.00
_cell.angle_beta   90.00
_cell.angle_gamma   90.00
#
_symmetry.space_group_name_H-M   'P 1'
#
loop_
_entity.id
_entity.type
_entity.pdbx_description
1 polymer ?
#
loop_
_entity_poly.entity_id
_entity_poly.type
_entity_poly.pdbx_seq_one_letter_code
_entity_poly.pdbx_strand_id
1 'polypeptide(L)'
;MDKTEKYIKLMELTGIKESIKRLVEYMLEEISQASGAPLDELEKQINTDDVVRAVADKDKDIFTEEELDAQIAFLGTPLGQSIIKKTDSVEDPVPAIADYVRAKLDQYFLGGEPN
;
A
#
# COMPACT_ATOMS: atom_id res chain seq x y z
N MET A 1 14.01 7.62 15.69
CA MET A 1 13.43 7.37 14.37
C MET A 1 13.74 8.53 13.49
N ASP A 2 14.16 8.29 12.26
CA ASP A 2 14.17 9.32 11.22
C ASP A 2 12.73 9.65 10.76
N LYS A 3 12.57 10.69 9.94
CA LYS A 3 11.25 11.14 9.47
C LYS A 3 10.54 10.09 8.60
N THR A 4 11.29 9.30 7.84
CA THR A 4 10.75 8.20 7.03
C THR A 4 10.21 7.09 7.93
N GLU A 5 10.94 6.71 8.98
CA GLU A 5 10.50 5.73 9.98
C GLU A 5 9.27 6.20 10.75
N LYS A 6 9.20 7.50 11.09
CA LYS A 6 7.99 8.12 11.68
C LYS A 6 6.78 7.98 10.76
N TYR A 7 6.94 8.29 9.47
CA TYR A 7 5.86 8.17 8.49
C TYR A 7 5.43 6.70 8.31
N ILE A 8 6.37 5.75 8.25
CA ILE A 8 6.06 4.31 8.23
C ILE A 8 5.26 3.92 9.48
N LYS A 9 5.61 4.45 10.66
CA LYS A 9 4.86 4.18 11.89
C LYS A 9 3.44 4.74 11.84
N LEU A 10 3.27 5.93 11.28
CA LEU A 10 1.95 6.51 11.04
C LEU A 10 1.12 5.64 10.07
N MET A 11 1.72 5.15 8.98
CA MET A 11 1.06 4.23 8.04
C MET A 11 0.66 2.90 8.68
N GLU A 12 1.44 2.40 9.64
CA GLU A 12 1.11 1.20 10.42
C GLU A 12 -0.10 1.47 11.33
N LEU A 13 -0.09 2.59 12.07
CA LEU A 13 -1.17 2.95 12.99
C LEU A 13 -2.50 3.16 12.29
N THR A 14 -2.47 3.61 11.03
CA THR A 14 -3.64 3.91 10.20
C THR A 14 -4.07 2.75 9.29
N GLY A 15 -3.34 1.63 9.27
CA GLY A 15 -3.65 0.48 8.39
C GLY A 15 -3.25 0.65 6.92
N ILE A 16 -2.68 1.79 6.54
CA ILE A 16 -2.18 2.05 5.18
C ILE A 16 -1.05 1.08 4.82
N LYS A 17 -0.14 0.80 5.77
CA LYS A 17 0.97 -0.14 5.55
C LYS A 17 0.45 -1.50 5.09
N GLU A 18 -0.57 -2.03 5.77
CA GLU A 18 -1.17 -3.33 5.44
C GLU A 18 -1.90 -3.30 4.10
N SER A 19 -2.57 -2.19 3.78
CA SER A 19 -3.25 -2.02 2.48
C SER A 19 -2.27 -2.01 1.32
N ILE A 20 -1.09 -1.38 1.49
CA ILE A 20 0.00 -1.44 0.51
C ILE A 20 0.51 -2.88 0.36
N LYS A 21 0.64 -3.63 1.45
CA LYS A 21 1.09 -5.03 1.37
C LYS A 21 0.16 -5.88 0.52
N ARG A 22 -1.15 -5.81 0.84
CA ARG A 22 -2.18 -6.52 0.08
C ARG A 22 -2.24 -6.09 -1.38
N LEU A 23 -2.01 -4.81 -1.68
CA LEU A 23 -1.95 -4.32 -3.05
C LEU A 23 -0.77 -4.92 -3.83
N VAL A 24 0.42 -4.96 -3.22
CA VAL A 24 1.62 -5.55 -3.84
C VAL A 24 1.43 -7.03 -4.09
N GLU A 25 0.95 -7.77 -3.09
CA GLU A 25 0.62 -9.20 -3.20
C GLU A 25 -0.35 -9.45 -4.36
N TYR A 26 -1.43 -8.67 -4.42
CA TYR A 26 -2.40 -8.75 -5.50
C TYR A 26 -1.76 -8.50 -6.89
N MET A 27 -0.93 -7.46 -7.01
CA MET A 27 -0.26 -7.16 -8.28
C MET A 27 0.67 -8.31 -8.71
N LEU A 28 1.36 -8.93 -7.76
CA LEU A 28 2.21 -10.09 -8.03
C LEU A 28 1.40 -11.30 -8.50
N GLU A 29 0.23 -11.55 -7.91
CA GLU A 29 -0.69 -12.59 -8.34
C GLU A 29 -1.18 -12.38 -9.78
N GLU A 30 -1.60 -11.17 -10.14
CA GLU A 30 -2.05 -10.87 -11.51
C GLU A 30 -0.91 -10.99 -12.52
N ILE A 31 0.30 -10.53 -12.18
CA ILE A 31 1.47 -10.69 -13.05
C ILE A 31 1.82 -12.16 -13.23
N SER A 32 1.78 -12.95 -12.15
CA SER A 32 1.99 -14.41 -12.20
C SER A 32 1.00 -15.07 -13.15
N GLN A 33 -0.29 -14.74 -13.04
CA GLN A 33 -1.34 -15.28 -13.91
C GLN A 33 -1.17 -14.86 -15.38
N ALA A 34 -0.84 -13.59 -15.64
CA ALA A 34 -0.70 -13.07 -17.01
C ALA A 34 0.58 -13.54 -17.71
N SER A 35 1.69 -13.68 -16.97
CA SER A 35 2.99 -14.06 -17.53
C SER A 35 3.26 -15.57 -17.49
N GLY A 36 2.52 -16.32 -16.66
CA GLY A 36 2.79 -17.73 -16.36
C GLY A 36 4.01 -17.96 -15.47
N ALA A 37 4.62 -16.90 -14.92
CA ALA A 37 5.73 -17.00 -13.99
C ALA A 37 5.26 -17.46 -12.59
N PRO A 38 6.01 -18.32 -11.88
CA PRO A 38 5.66 -18.71 -10.52
C PRO A 38 5.62 -17.51 -9.57
N LEU A 39 4.56 -17.42 -8.75
CA LEU A 39 4.39 -16.33 -7.78
C LEU A 39 5.58 -16.22 -6.82
N ASP A 40 6.12 -17.35 -6.37
CA ASP A 40 7.24 -17.40 -5.43
C ASP A 40 8.56 -16.89 -6.02
N GLU A 41 8.71 -16.86 -7.35
CA GLU A 41 9.84 -16.22 -8.02
C GLU A 41 9.68 -14.71 -8.11
N LEU A 42 8.44 -14.23 -8.25
CA LEU A 42 8.13 -12.80 -8.28
C LEU A 42 8.19 -12.18 -6.88
N GLU A 43 7.70 -12.87 -5.85
CA GLU A 43 7.80 -12.45 -4.45
C GLU A 43 9.25 -12.29 -3.99
N LYS A 44 10.18 -13.11 -4.49
CA LYS A 44 11.62 -12.97 -4.20
C LYS A 44 12.22 -11.70 -4.80
N GLN A 45 11.61 -11.15 -5.85
CA GLN A 45 12.09 -9.95 -6.55
C GLN A 45 11.52 -8.66 -5.97
N ILE A 46 10.34 -8.71 -5.35
CA ILE A 46 9.67 -7.55 -4.76
C ILE A 46 9.58 -7.70 -3.25
N ASN A 47 10.39 -6.92 -2.54
CA ASN A 47 10.29 -6.78 -1.10
C ASN A 47 9.25 -5.70 -0.75
N THR A 48 8.11 -6.13 -0.23
CA THR A 48 7.00 -5.24 0.16
C THR A 48 7.40 -4.16 1.16
N ASP A 49 8.35 -4.44 2.07
CA ASP A 49 8.81 -3.43 3.01
C ASP A 49 9.65 -2.33 2.33
N ASP A 50 10.33 -2.65 1.21
CA ASP A 50 11.03 -1.64 0.39
C ASP A 50 10.03 -0.75 -0.36
N VAL A 51 8.90 -1.31 -0.82
CA VAL A 51 7.80 -0.53 -1.42
C VAL A 51 7.21 0.42 -0.40
N VAL A 52 6.90 -0.05 0.82
CA VAL A 52 6.41 0.80 1.91
C VAL A 52 7.41 1.90 2.23
N ARG A 53 8.71 1.58 2.28
CA ARG A 53 9.75 2.57 2.53
C ARG A 53 9.86 3.60 1.41
N ALA A 54 9.72 3.20 0.15
CA ALA A 54 9.74 4.11 -0.99
C ALA A 54 8.54 5.08 -0.99
N VAL A 55 7.34 4.58 -0.67
CA VAL A 55 6.14 5.42 -0.50
C VAL A 55 6.36 6.41 0.64
N ALA A 56 6.83 5.93 1.79
CA ALA A 56 7.10 6.79 2.93
C ALA A 56 8.16 7.86 2.62
N ASP A 57 9.23 7.49 1.92
CA ASP A 57 10.31 8.44 1.60
C ASP A 57 9.85 9.56 0.65
N LYS A 58 8.95 9.22 -0.29
CA LYS A 58 8.34 10.16 -1.23
C LYS A 58 7.39 11.15 -0.54
N ASP A 59 6.60 10.65 0.41
CA ASP A 59 5.48 11.40 0.99
C ASP A 59 5.77 11.95 2.41
N LYS A 60 6.93 11.65 3.02
CA LYS A 60 7.28 12.10 4.38
C LYS A 60 7.21 13.60 4.58
N ASP A 61 7.36 14.40 3.52
CA ASP A 61 7.38 15.86 3.58
C ASP A 61 5.98 16.50 3.52
N ILE A 62 4.91 15.70 3.40
CA ILE A 62 3.53 16.17 3.58
C ILE A 62 3.32 16.71 5.01
N PHE A 63 4.00 16.10 5.99
CA PHE A 63 3.94 16.51 7.39
C PHE A 63 5.28 17.09 7.83
N THR A 64 5.22 18.02 8.77
CA THR A 64 6.38 18.39 9.59
C THR A 64 6.71 17.25 10.56
N GLU A 65 7.91 17.29 11.13
CA GLU A 65 8.32 16.27 12.11
C GLU A 65 7.49 16.33 13.40
N GLU A 66 7.12 17.52 13.85
CA GLU A 66 6.23 17.72 15.02
C GLU A 66 4.82 17.17 14.76
N GLU A 67 4.26 17.38 13.56
CA GLU A 67 2.96 16.83 13.19
C GLU A 67 2.98 15.30 13.15
N LEU A 68 4.06 14.70 12.64
CA LEU A 68 4.23 13.24 12.66
C LEU A 68 4.26 12.72 14.09
N ASP A 69 5.04 13.33 14.96
CA ASP A 69 5.14 12.91 16.36
C ASP A 69 3.81 13.04 17.09
N ALA A 70 3.09 14.16 16.88
CA ALA A 70 1.78 14.38 17.47
C ALA A 70 0.73 13.35 16.98
N GLN A 71 0.71 13.05 15.69
CA GLN A 71 -0.20 12.05 15.13
C GLN A 71 0.11 10.65 15.63
N ILE A 72 1.39 10.25 15.66
CA ILE A 72 1.82 8.95 16.19
C ILE A 72 1.42 8.84 17.66
N ALA A 73 1.66 9.88 18.47
CA ALA A 73 1.30 9.90 19.87
C ALA A 73 -0.21 9.73 20.07
N PHE A 74 -1.03 10.47 19.32
CA PHE A 74 -2.48 10.41 19.44
C PHE A 74 -3.05 9.08 18.92
N LEU A 75 -2.69 8.68 17.70
CA LEU A 75 -3.19 7.46 17.07
C LEU A 75 -2.66 6.18 17.75
N GLY A 76 -1.57 6.27 18.52
CA GLY A 76 -1.11 5.20 19.39
C GLY A 76 -1.98 4.98 20.65
N THR A 77 -2.88 5.90 20.99
CA THR A 77 -3.79 5.75 22.14
C THR A 77 -4.99 4.86 21.82
N PRO A 78 -5.66 4.27 22.85
CA PRO A 78 -6.93 3.57 22.65
C PRO A 78 -8.02 4.42 21.98
N LEU A 79 -8.06 5.73 22.29
CA LEU A 79 -9.02 6.65 21.68
C LEU A 79 -8.71 6.87 20.19
N GLY A 80 -7.45 7.15 19.85
CA GLY A 80 -7.02 7.32 18.47
C GLY A 80 -7.30 6.07 17.62
N GLN A 81 -6.98 4.88 18.15
CA GLN A 81 -7.31 3.60 17.52
C GLN A 81 -8.83 3.38 17.38
N SER A 82 -9.63 3.77 18.38
CA SER A 82 -11.09 3.69 18.27
C SER A 82 -11.65 4.66 17.23
N ILE A 83 -11.01 5.80 16.99
CA ILE A 83 -11.45 6.74 15.95
C ILE A 83 -11.19 6.11 14.59
N ILE A 84 -9.95 5.68 14.31
CA ILE A 84 -9.58 5.04 13.02
C ILE A 84 -10.58 3.94 12.65
N LYS A 85 -10.81 2.99 13.56
CA LYS A 85 -11.74 1.86 13.33
C LYS A 85 -13.19 2.27 13.08
N LYS A 86 -13.61 3.45 13.56
CA LYS A 86 -14.96 3.99 13.36
C LYS A 86 -15.06 4.88 12.14
N THR A 87 -13.96 5.51 11.73
CA THR A 87 -13.83 6.28 10.50
C THR A 87 -13.49 5.43 9.28
N ASP A 88 -13.10 4.16 9.46
CA ASP A 88 -12.96 3.15 8.41
C ASP A 88 -14.31 2.90 7.71
N SER A 89 -14.61 3.87 6.86
CA SER A 89 -15.63 3.92 5.82
C SER A 89 -14.96 4.18 4.47
N VAL A 90 -13.62 4.17 4.43
CA VAL A 90 -12.87 4.19 3.18
C VAL A 90 -12.92 2.77 2.64
N GLU A 91 -13.77 2.59 1.64
CA GLU A 91 -13.87 1.37 0.84
C GLU A 91 -12.46 0.92 0.47
N ASP A 92 -12.13 -0.35 0.72
CA ASP A 92 -10.79 -0.89 0.45
C ASP A 92 -10.46 -0.61 -1.02
N PRO A 93 -9.47 0.25 -1.32
CA PRO A 93 -9.20 0.63 -2.70
C PRO A 93 -8.53 -0.50 -3.48
N VAL A 94 -8.05 -1.55 -2.78
CA VAL A 94 -7.34 -2.67 -3.40
C VAL A 94 -8.17 -3.34 -4.50
N PRO A 95 -9.45 -3.74 -4.28
CA PRO A 95 -10.34 -4.23 -5.35
C PRO A 95 -10.43 -3.33 -6.60
N ALA A 96 -10.52 -2.02 -6.43
CA ALA A 96 -10.66 -1.11 -7.58
C ALA A 96 -9.33 -0.96 -8.35
N ILE A 97 -8.21 -0.89 -7.64
CA ILE A 97 -6.87 -0.87 -8.26
C ILE A 97 -6.60 -2.21 -8.95
N ALA A 98 -7.05 -3.29 -8.33
CA ALA A 98 -6.95 -4.64 -8.84
C ALA A 98 -7.59 -4.81 -10.21
N ASP A 99 -8.88 -4.44 -10.31
CA ASP A 99 -9.63 -4.49 -11.57
C ASP A 99 -8.99 -3.61 -12.65
N TYR A 100 -8.46 -2.44 -12.29
CA TYR A 100 -7.74 -1.57 -13.22
C TYR A 100 -6.44 -2.22 -13.74
N VAL A 101 -5.64 -2.81 -12.86
CA VAL A 101 -4.38 -3.48 -13.24
C VAL A 101 -4.67 -4.66 -14.16
N ARG A 102 -5.66 -5.50 -13.82
CA ARG A 102 -6.08 -6.63 -14.66
C ARG A 102 -6.50 -6.17 -16.05
N ALA A 103 -7.36 -5.16 -16.14
CA ALA A 103 -7.80 -4.60 -17.42
C ALA A 103 -6.63 -4.08 -18.27
N LYS A 104 -5.59 -3.51 -17.65
CA LYS A 104 -4.38 -3.07 -18.35
C LYS A 104 -3.51 -4.23 -18.80
N LEU A 105 -3.34 -5.27 -17.98
CA LEU A 105 -2.59 -6.46 -18.38
C LEU A 105 -3.25 -7.17 -19.57
N ASP A 106 -4.58 -7.32 -19.56
CA ASP A 106 -5.32 -7.90 -20.69
C ASP A 106 -5.10 -7.11 -21.99
N GLN A 107 -5.08 -5.77 -21.90
CA GLN A 107 -4.81 -4.88 -23.04
C GLN A 107 -3.41 -5.10 -23.63
N TYR A 108 -2.38 -5.25 -22.78
CA TYR A 108 -0.98 -5.34 -23.22
C TYR A 108 -0.50 -6.77 -23.54
N PHE A 109 -1.08 -7.79 -22.90
CA PHE A 109 -0.63 -9.18 -23.05
C PHE A 109 -1.57 -10.05 -23.90
N LEU A 110 -2.86 -9.73 -24.00
CA LEU A 110 -3.85 -10.53 -24.74
C LEU A 110 -4.36 -9.87 -26.03
N GLY A 111 -3.83 -8.70 -26.41
CA GLY A 111 -4.10 -8.08 -27.72
C GLY A 111 -5.47 -7.44 -27.87
N GLY A 112 -6.14 -7.04 -26.78
CA GLY A 112 -7.39 -6.29 -26.85
C GLY A 112 -7.15 -4.85 -27.31
N GLU A 113 -7.80 -4.42 -28.40
CA GLU A 113 -7.75 -3.04 -28.87
C GLU A 113 -8.35 -2.08 -27.81
N PRO A 114 -7.74 -0.91 -27.56
CA PRO A 114 -8.32 0.11 -26.67
C PRO A 114 -9.59 0.70 -27.29
N ASN A 115 -10.69 0.67 -26.53
CA ASN A 115 -11.87 1.51 -26.79
C ASN A 115 -11.61 2.98 -26.43
#